data_AF-A0A7S3H153-F1
#
_entry.id   AF-A0A7S3H153-F1
#
_cell.length_a   1.000
_cell.length_b   1.000
_cell.length_c   1.000
_cell.angle_alpha   90.00
_cell.angle_beta   90.00
_cell.angle_gamma   90.00
#
_symmetry.space_group_name_H-M   'P 1'
#
loop_
_entity.id
_entity.type
_entity.pdbx_description
1 polymer ?
#
loop_
_entity_poly.entity_id
_entity_poly.type
_entity_poly.pdbx_seq_one_letter_code
_entity_poly.pdbx_strand_id
1 'polypeptide(L)'
;SGFGRSPFVSNFMGCLSGAEADLLDAHEEGLLRMFCDEYKRYGGPDLDYKDMMLRYRLLWPAFVMDCCQWIERDILRECPLEEWPTVTGIHDDKFVDRWNVRCRGTTLINAFEFWPRRPFRTIVEDWVAGPGKPFLTEYTV
;
A
#
# COMPACT_ATOMS: atom_id res chain seq x y z
N SER A 1 0.36 24.07 0.41
CA SER A 1 -0.15 22.96 1.25
C SER A 1 0.84 21.80 1.41
N GLY A 2 2.15 21.99 1.19
CA GLY A 2 3.16 20.90 1.15
C GLY A 2 3.66 20.34 2.49
N PHE A 3 3.02 20.71 3.61
CA PHE A 3 3.33 20.21 4.95
C PHE A 3 2.11 19.57 5.64
N GLY A 4 1.12 19.13 4.84
CA GLY A 4 0.16 18.14 5.34
C GLY A 4 0.96 16.90 5.74
N ARG A 5 0.93 16.55 7.03
CA ARG A 5 1.75 15.55 7.73
C ARG A 5 1.50 14.10 7.27
N SER A 6 1.58 13.83 5.97
CA SER A 6 1.78 12.46 5.51
C SER A 6 3.27 12.14 5.68
N PRO A 7 3.63 11.11 6.47
CA PRO A 7 4.98 10.59 6.46
C PRO A 7 5.47 10.38 5.02
N PHE A 8 6.74 10.64 4.71
CA PHE A 8 7.31 10.47 3.35
C PHE A 8 6.93 9.13 2.70
N VAL A 9 6.95 8.10 3.53
CA VAL A 9 6.59 6.73 3.20
C VAL A 9 5.11 6.59 2.81
N SER A 10 4.20 7.38 3.38
CA SER A 10 2.79 7.40 2.98
C SER A 10 2.58 8.02 1.60
N ASN A 11 3.38 9.02 1.22
CA ASN A 11 3.35 9.54 -0.14
C ASN A 11 3.91 8.52 -1.14
N PHE A 12 5.03 7.87 -0.80
CA PHE A 12 5.59 6.79 -1.62
C PHE A 12 4.59 5.63 -1.77
N MET A 13 3.92 5.24 -0.69
CA MET A 13 2.84 4.27 -0.69
C MET A 13 1.73 4.65 -1.68
N GLY A 14 1.24 5.89 -1.63
CA GLY A 14 0.20 6.36 -2.55
C GLY A 14 0.60 6.34 -4.03
N CYS A 15 1.90 6.37 -4.34
CA CYS A 15 2.38 6.29 -5.72
C CYS A 15 2.51 4.86 -6.25
N LEU A 16 2.81 3.89 -5.38
CA LEU A 16 3.20 2.54 -5.81
C LEU A 16 2.22 1.44 -5.42
N SER A 17 1.36 1.68 -4.44
CA SER A 17 0.47 0.65 -3.91
C SER A 17 -0.53 0.07 -4.90
N GLY A 18 -0.80 0.76 -6.01
CA GLY A 18 -1.64 0.28 -7.10
C GLY A 18 -0.88 -0.47 -8.20
N ALA A 19 0.45 -0.55 -8.15
CA ALA A 19 1.24 -1.25 -9.16
C ALA A 19 1.01 -2.77 -9.11
N GLU A 20 1.24 -3.44 -10.24
CA GLU A 20 1.15 -4.90 -10.33
C GLU A 20 2.07 -5.57 -9.31
N ALA A 21 1.62 -6.69 -8.74
CA ALA A 21 2.34 -7.37 -7.68
C ALA A 21 3.73 -7.85 -8.14
N ASP A 22 3.88 -8.28 -9.40
CA ASP A 22 5.16 -8.66 -10.01
C ASP A 22 6.15 -7.49 -10.07
N LEU A 23 5.66 -6.29 -10.41
CA LEU A 23 6.49 -5.08 -10.46
C LEU A 23 6.98 -4.72 -9.06
N LEU A 24 6.08 -4.72 -8.07
CA LEU A 24 6.45 -4.44 -6.69
C LEU A 24 7.43 -5.48 -6.15
N ASP A 25 7.20 -6.75 -6.45
CA ASP A 25 8.05 -7.85 -6.00
C ASP A 25 9.48 -7.71 -6.51
N ALA A 26 9.63 -7.38 -7.79
CA ALA A 26 10.92 -7.22 -8.44
C ALA A 26 11.62 -5.88 -8.13
N HIS A 27 10.86 -4.80 -7.89
CA HIS A 27 11.40 -3.44 -7.99
C HIS A 27 11.15 -2.52 -6.80
N GLU A 28 10.38 -2.89 -5.78
CA GLU A 28 10.05 -1.98 -4.67
C GLU A 28 11.29 -1.35 -4.00
N GLU A 29 12.36 -2.13 -3.83
CA GLU A 29 13.59 -1.66 -3.18
C GLU A 29 14.37 -0.70 -4.07
N GLY A 30 14.49 -1.02 -5.36
CA GLY A 30 15.12 -0.13 -6.33
C GLY A 30 14.37 1.19 -6.45
N LEU A 31 13.04 1.13 -6.51
CA LEU A 31 12.17 2.31 -6.61
C LEU A 31 12.28 3.19 -5.36
N LEU A 32 12.30 2.60 -4.16
CA LEU A 32 12.45 3.37 -2.93
C LEU A 32 13.84 3.99 -2.80
N ARG A 33 14.88 3.26 -3.19
CA ARG A 33 16.24 3.79 -3.23
C ARG A 33 16.35 4.98 -4.17
N MET A 34 15.84 4.85 -5.40
CA MET A 34 15.79 5.94 -6.37
C MET A 34 15.02 7.15 -5.83
N PHE A 35 13.90 6.91 -5.14
CA PHE A 35 13.15 7.97 -4.48
C PHE A 35 14.00 8.71 -3.43
N CYS A 36 14.70 8.00 -2.55
CA CYS A 36 15.58 8.62 -1.56
C CYS A 36 16.73 9.41 -2.20
N ASP A 37 17.36 8.85 -3.23
CA ASP A 37 18.47 9.48 -3.97
C ASP A 37 18.02 10.78 -4.66
N GLU A 38 16.89 10.75 -5.36
CA GLU A 38 16.33 11.94 -6.01
C GLU A 38 15.82 12.97 -4.98
N TYR A 39 15.25 12.51 -3.86
CA TYR A 39 14.81 13.42 -2.80
C TYR A 39 15.98 14.24 -2.24
N LYS A 40 17.13 13.59 -1.98
CA LYS A 40 18.38 14.25 -1.60
C LYS A 40 18.89 15.19 -2.69
N ARG A 41 18.87 14.75 -3.95
CA ARG A 41 19.33 15.53 -5.11
C ARG A 41 18.59 16.87 -5.25
N TYR A 42 17.30 16.91 -4.95
CA TYR A 42 16.50 18.14 -4.97
C TYR A 42 16.52 18.94 -3.66
N GLY A 43 17.47 18.66 -2.76
CA GLY A 43 17.69 19.42 -1.52
C GLY A 43 16.94 18.90 -0.30
N GLY A 44 16.33 17.71 -0.38
CA GLY A 44 15.78 17.01 0.77
C GLY A 44 16.87 16.42 1.70
N PRO A 45 16.50 15.99 2.91
CA PRO A 45 17.40 15.26 3.81
C PRO A 45 17.91 13.96 3.17
N ASP A 46 19.07 13.53 3.65
CA ASP A 46 19.63 12.21 3.36
C ASP A 46 18.83 11.14 4.12
N LEU A 47 17.98 10.39 3.40
CA LEU A 47 17.12 9.37 3.98
C LEU A 47 17.80 8.00 3.89
N ASP A 48 17.85 7.26 5.00
CA ASP A 48 18.26 5.86 4.97
C ASP A 48 17.16 5.01 4.31
N TYR A 49 17.43 4.52 3.10
CA TYR A 49 16.48 3.74 2.33
C TYR A 49 16.04 2.46 3.06
N LYS A 50 16.87 1.87 3.92
CA LYS A 50 16.52 0.66 4.69
C LYS A 50 15.50 0.97 5.77
N ASP A 51 15.68 2.08 6.49
CA ASP A 51 14.69 2.58 7.44
C ASP A 51 13.38 2.96 6.73
N MET A 52 13.47 3.62 5.57
CA MET A 52 12.28 3.92 4.77
C MET A 52 11.57 2.66 4.29
N MET A 53 12.31 1.60 3.92
CA MET A 53 11.73 0.33 3.47
C MET A 53 10.99 -0.38 4.60
N LEU A 54 11.57 -0.39 5.80
CA LEU A 54 10.91 -0.92 6.99
C LEU A 54 9.58 -0.19 7.23
N ARG A 55 9.60 1.15 7.26
CA ARG A 55 8.39 1.95 7.45
C ARG A 55 7.35 1.71 6.36
N TYR A 56 7.77 1.57 5.10
CA TYR A 56 6.89 1.28 3.97
C TYR A 56 6.17 -0.06 4.16
N ARG A 57 6.91 -1.10 4.52
CA ARG A 57 6.34 -2.43 4.79
C ARG A 57 5.50 -2.47 6.07
N LEU A 58 5.81 -1.66 7.08
CA LEU A 58 4.97 -1.51 8.28
C LEU A 58 3.65 -0.79 7.99
N LEU A 59 3.63 0.11 7.00
CA LEU A 59 2.41 0.81 6.58
C LEU A 59 1.48 -0.09 5.74
N TRP A 60 2.03 -1.15 5.14
CA TRP A 60 1.28 -2.00 4.20
C TRP A 60 0.02 -2.63 4.81
N PRO A 61 0.06 -3.23 6.02
CA PRO A 61 -1.14 -3.74 6.70
C PRO A 61 -2.23 -2.69 6.88
N ALA A 62 -1.88 -1.47 7.28
CA ALA A 62 -2.85 -0.39 7.46
C ALA A 62 -3.50 0.00 6.13
N PHE A 63 -2.70 0.12 5.06
CA PHE A 63 -3.22 0.39 3.73
C PHE A 63 -4.18 -0.70 3.24
N VAL A 64 -3.84 -1.99 3.40
CA VAL A 64 -4.68 -3.08 2.89
C VAL A 64 -6.05 -3.05 3.60
N MET A 65 -6.04 -2.80 4.91
CA MET A 65 -7.27 -2.60 5.69
C MET A 65 -8.08 -1.39 5.21
N ASP A 66 -7.43 -0.27 4.91
CA ASP A 66 -8.09 0.92 4.36
C ASP A 66 -8.70 0.64 2.98
N CYS A 67 -8.06 -0.21 2.16
CA CYS A 67 -8.56 -0.60 0.85
C CYS A 67 -9.84 -1.45 0.94
N CYS A 68 -9.95 -2.31 1.96
CA CYS A 68 -11.16 -3.10 2.19
C CYS A 68 -12.41 -2.22 2.36
N GLN A 69 -12.26 -1.01 2.91
CA GLN A 69 -13.37 -0.06 3.06
C GLN A 69 -13.92 0.44 1.72
N TRP A 70 -13.16 0.31 0.63
CA TRP A 70 -13.57 0.75 -0.71
C TRP A 70 -14.54 -0.22 -1.37
N ILE A 71 -14.63 -1.47 -0.87
CA ILE A 71 -15.51 -2.50 -1.41
C ILE A 71 -16.96 -2.01 -1.37
N GLU A 72 -17.48 -1.70 -0.19
CA GLU A 72 -18.86 -1.24 -0.06
C GLU A 72 -19.04 0.21 -0.53
N ARG A 73 -18.09 1.08 -0.18
CA ARG A 73 -18.21 2.53 -0.42
C ARG A 73 -18.20 2.90 -1.90
N ASP A 74 -17.31 2.27 -2.67
CA ASP A 74 -17.02 2.67 -4.05
C ASP A 74 -17.37 1.55 -5.03
N ILE A 75 -16.85 0.34 -4.80
CA ILE A 75 -16.93 -0.77 -5.78
C ILE A 75 -18.37 -1.28 -5.92
N LEU A 76 -19.01 -1.70 -4.82
CA LEU A 76 -20.37 -2.25 -4.83
C LEU A 76 -21.45 -1.21 -5.14
N ARG A 77 -21.13 0.07 -4.95
CA ARG A 77 -22.01 1.18 -5.32
C ARG A 77 -22.13 1.34 -6.84
N GLU A 78 -21.07 1.03 -7.59
CA GLU A 78 -21.02 1.15 -9.05
C GLU A 78 -21.20 -0.19 -9.77
N CYS A 79 -20.82 -1.30 -9.14
CA CYS A 79 -21.03 -2.67 -9.61
C CYS A 79 -21.72 -3.48 -8.50
N PRO A 80 -23.06 -3.53 -8.47
CA PRO A 80 -23.82 -4.24 -7.44
C PRO A 80 -23.45 -5.73 -7.36
N LEU A 81 -23.64 -6.33 -6.18
CA LEU A 81 -23.23 -7.72 -5.89
C LEU A 81 -23.83 -8.73 -6.89
N GLU A 82 -25.04 -8.47 -7.38
CA GLU A 82 -25.77 -9.30 -8.32
C GLU A 82 -25.12 -9.36 -9.71
N GLU A 83 -24.33 -8.36 -10.07
CA GLU A 83 -23.64 -8.27 -11.36
C GLU A 83 -22.27 -8.97 -11.34
N TRP A 84 -21.61 -9.06 -10.17
CA TRP A 84 -20.28 -9.65 -10.03
C TRP A 84 -20.12 -11.07 -10.59
N PRO A 85 -21.11 -11.99 -10.47
CA PRO A 85 -21.02 -13.31 -11.09
C PRO A 85 -20.87 -13.28 -12.62
N THR A 86 -21.17 -12.14 -13.26
CA THR A 86 -21.05 -11.95 -14.71
C THR A 86 -19.76 -11.26 -15.13
N VAL A 87 -18.94 -10.80 -14.19
CA VAL A 87 -17.64 -10.18 -14.46
C VAL A 87 -16.62 -11.29 -14.68
N THR A 88 -16.03 -11.35 -15.88
CA THR A 88 -15.18 -12.46 -16.30
C THR A 88 -13.69 -12.26 -16.00
N GLY A 89 -13.27 -11.04 -15.67
CA GLY A 89 -11.90 -10.73 -15.28
C GLY A 89 -11.64 -9.23 -15.16
N ILE A 90 -10.38 -8.86 -14.90
CA ILE A 90 -9.95 -7.46 -14.70
C ILE A 90 -10.03 -6.59 -15.96
N HIS A 91 -10.18 -7.22 -17.12
CA HIS A 91 -10.32 -6.55 -18.42
C HIS A 91 -11.75 -6.58 -18.97
N ASP A 92 -12.70 -7.10 -18.19
CA ASP A 92 -14.12 -7.10 -18.55
C ASP A 92 -14.64 -5.66 -18.61
N ASP A 93 -15.45 -5.32 -19.62
CA ASP A 93 -16.00 -3.96 -19.80
C ASP A 93 -16.75 -3.49 -18.55
N LYS A 94 -17.46 -4.38 -17.85
CA LYS A 94 -18.17 -4.06 -16.60
C LYS A 94 -17.25 -3.64 -15.46
N PHE A 95 -16.00 -4.11 -15.51
CA PHE A 95 -14.96 -3.75 -14.56
C PHE A 95 -14.20 -2.49 -15.01
N VAL A 96 -13.78 -2.44 -16.29
CA VAL A 96 -12.89 -1.40 -16.82
C VAL A 96 -13.57 -0.05 -17.05
N ASP A 97 -14.84 -0.07 -17.46
CA ASP A 97 -15.57 1.15 -17.84
C ASP A 97 -16.07 1.96 -16.64
N ARG A 98 -16.03 1.37 -15.45
CA ARG A 98 -16.43 2.03 -14.19
C ARG A 98 -15.19 2.46 -13.43
N TRP A 99 -14.94 3.78 -13.41
CA TRP A 99 -13.70 4.35 -12.88
C TRP A 99 -13.35 3.83 -11.48
N ASN A 100 -14.30 3.87 -10.53
CA ASN A 100 -13.98 3.44 -9.17
C ASN A 100 -13.87 1.92 -9.05
N VAL A 101 -14.68 1.15 -9.78
CA VAL A 101 -14.56 -0.31 -9.83
C VAL A 101 -13.17 -0.70 -10.33
N ARG A 102 -12.73 -0.13 -11.44
CA ARG A 102 -11.39 -0.35 -11.99
C ARG A 102 -10.30 0.09 -11.02
N CYS A 103 -10.27 1.36 -10.63
CA CYS A 103 -9.16 1.89 -9.84
C CYS A 103 -9.06 1.25 -8.44
N ARG A 104 -10.18 1.09 -7.74
CA ARG A 104 -10.22 0.50 -6.39
C ARG A 104 -10.07 -1.02 -6.46
N GLY A 105 -10.76 -1.66 -7.40
CA GLY A 105 -10.71 -3.10 -7.61
C GLY A 105 -9.32 -3.58 -8.01
N THR A 106 -8.69 -2.96 -9.01
CA THR A 106 -7.32 -3.32 -9.42
C THR A 106 -6.32 -3.10 -8.28
N THR A 107 -6.42 -1.99 -7.55
CA THR A 107 -5.55 -1.75 -6.39
C THR A 107 -5.71 -2.84 -5.34
N LEU A 108 -6.94 -3.26 -5.04
CA LEU A 108 -7.22 -4.30 -4.05
C LEU A 108 -6.71 -5.67 -4.52
N ILE A 109 -6.93 -6.01 -5.80
CA ILE A 109 -6.42 -7.25 -6.41
C ILE A 109 -4.90 -7.30 -6.32
N ASN A 110 -4.22 -6.25 -6.76
CA ASN A 110 -2.77 -6.16 -6.73
C ASN A 110 -2.23 -6.22 -5.29
N ALA A 111 -2.90 -5.56 -4.34
CA ALA A 111 -2.50 -5.58 -2.93
C ALA A 111 -2.61 -6.98 -2.32
N PHE A 112 -3.71 -7.72 -2.60
CA PHE A 112 -3.87 -9.09 -2.13
C PHE A 112 -2.93 -10.07 -2.82
N GLU A 113 -2.61 -9.85 -4.09
CA GLU A 113 -1.63 -10.65 -4.82
C GLU A 113 -0.19 -10.39 -4.32
N PHE A 114 0.11 -9.15 -3.91
CA PHE A 114 1.39 -8.80 -3.33
C PHE A 114 1.54 -9.26 -1.87
N TRP A 115 0.44 -9.30 -1.11
CA TRP A 115 0.42 -9.66 0.31
C TRP A 115 1.27 -10.90 0.69
N PRO A 116 1.10 -12.07 0.04
CA PRO A 116 1.87 -13.26 0.40
C PRO A 116 3.34 -13.20 0.01
N ARG A 117 3.77 -12.22 -0.80
CA ARG A 117 5.15 -12.10 -1.31
C ARG A 117 6.10 -11.46 -0.29
N ARG A 118 5.57 -10.98 0.85
CA ARG A 118 6.36 -10.42 1.94
C ARG A 118 5.89 -10.98 3.30
N PRO A 119 6.80 -11.15 4.26
CA PRO A 119 6.45 -11.63 5.59
C PRO A 119 5.93 -10.48 6.47
N PHE A 120 4.84 -9.79 6.07
CA PHE A 120 4.35 -8.59 6.75
C PHE A 120 4.08 -8.81 8.24
N ARG A 121 3.54 -9.98 8.59
CA ARG A 121 3.32 -10.38 9.98
C ARG A 121 4.63 -10.37 10.77
N THR A 122 5.65 -11.07 10.29
CA THR A 122 6.97 -11.15 10.93
C THR A 122 7.62 -9.77 11.00
N ILE A 123 7.52 -8.96 9.95
CA ILE A 123 8.06 -7.58 9.94
C ILE A 123 7.44 -6.75 11.07
N VAL A 124 6.11 -6.83 11.26
CA VAL A 124 5.42 -6.12 12.34
C VAL A 124 5.80 -6.68 13.70
N GLU A 125 5.81 -8.01 13.87
CA GLU A 125 6.17 -8.68 15.13
C GLU A 125 7.61 -8.35 15.57
N ASP A 126 8.57 -8.40 14.65
CA ASP A 126 9.97 -8.05 14.89
C ASP A 126 10.14 -6.58 15.27
N TRP A 127 9.42 -5.69 14.57
CA TRP A 127 9.43 -4.27 14.89
C TRP A 127 8.86 -4.02 16.29
N VAL A 128 7.69 -4.59 16.60
CA VAL A 128 7.04 -4.52 17.93
C VAL A 128 7.96 -5.01 19.04
N ALA A 129 8.65 -6.13 18.83
CA ALA A 129 9.55 -6.72 19.83
C ALA A 129 10.87 -5.94 20.00
N GLY A 130 11.29 -5.20 18.97
CA GLY A 130 12.56 -4.48 18.95
C GLY A 130 12.38 -2.95 18.90
N PRO A 131 12.73 -2.28 17.77
CA PRO A 131 12.76 -0.82 17.69
C PRO A 131 11.42 -0.11 17.95
N GLY A 132 10.30 -0.82 17.74
CA GLY A 132 8.95 -0.33 17.94
C GLY A 132 8.51 -0.27 19.38
N LYS A 133 9.12 -1.08 20.27
CA LYS A 133 8.72 -1.23 21.67
C LYS A 133 8.52 0.09 22.43
N PRO A 134 9.42 1.10 22.32
CA PRO A 134 9.25 2.37 23.03
C PRO A 134 8.05 3.22 22.57
N PHE A 135 7.46 2.89 21.42
CA PHE A 135 6.31 3.63 20.86
C PHE A 135 4.96 2.95 21.16
N LEU A 136 4.97 1.78 21.80
CA LEU A 136 3.76 1.05 22.14
C LEU A 136 3.21 1.53 23.48
N THR A 137 1.90 1.75 23.54
CA THR A 137 1.22 2.05 24.80
C THR A 137 1.20 0.79 25.66
N GLU A 138 1.86 0.84 26.83
CA GLU A 138 1.71 -0.19 27.85
C GLU A 138 0.40 0.03 28.60
N TYR A 139 -0.58 -0.86 28.38
CA TYR A 139 -1.79 -0.89 29.20
C TYR A 139 -1.49 -1.68 30.48
N THR A 140 -1.37 -0.99 31.62
CA THR A 140 -1.37 -1.64 32.93
C THR A 140 -2.78 -2.10 33.26
N VAL A 141 -2.96 -3.42 33.43
CA VAL A 141 -4.19 -4.05 33.91
C VAL A 141 -4.34 -3.85 35.42
#